data_AF-A0A964E2M7-F1
#
_entry.id   AF-A0A964E2M7-F1
#
_cell.length_a   1.000
_cell.length_b   1.000
_cell.length_c   1.000
_cell.angle_alpha   90.00
_cell.angle_beta   90.00
_cell.angle_gamma   90.00
#
_symmetry.space_group_name_H-M   'P 1'
#
loop_
_entity.id
_entity.type
_entity.pdbx_description
1 polymer ?
#
loop_
_entity_poly.entity_id
_entity_poly.type
_entity_poly.pdbx_seq_one_letter_code
_entity_poly.pdbx_strand_id
1 'polypeptide(L)'
;MRASHLAVAALTGLLAWRFDAAAATTIHRARGSILSVSPQQIVVSSLTGDSRTFAITPQTRYATERKLALSAIQPGSYIGSAAIPGGNGTLTALEVTVFPPSMKGAGEGHRDWDLAPHSSMTNGTVGALKQANGDVLTVTYHGGTQIIVVPPGTPIVAPGPGNYDALQPGMKVIVFPSPKDPKVADRIAYGEDGLTPPQ
;
A
#
# COMPACT_ATOMS: atom_id res chain seq x y z
N MET A 1 -64.61 51.76 -12.41
CA MET A 1 -65.11 51.28 -11.09
C MET A 1 -64.59 49.87 -10.86
N ARG A 2 -63.87 49.65 -9.74
CA ARG A 2 -63.63 48.37 -9.02
C ARG A 2 -62.83 47.29 -9.79
N ALA A 3 -61.90 46.52 -9.22
CA ALA A 3 -61.27 46.46 -7.91
C ALA A 3 -59.99 45.61 -8.03
N SER A 4 -59.02 45.92 -7.16
CA SER A 4 -57.97 45.11 -6.53
C SER A 4 -57.71 43.66 -6.96
N HIS A 5 -56.44 43.31 -7.18
CA HIS A 5 -55.83 42.10 -6.61
C HIS A 5 -54.35 42.36 -6.24
N LEU A 6 -54.03 42.19 -4.96
CA LEU A 6 -52.66 42.14 -4.43
C LEU A 6 -51.97 40.87 -4.95
N ALA A 7 -50.74 40.99 -5.44
CA ALA A 7 -49.84 39.86 -5.63
C ALA A 7 -48.83 39.83 -4.46
N VAL A 8 -49.00 38.86 -3.56
CA VAL A 8 -48.02 38.53 -2.52
C VAL A 8 -46.99 37.59 -3.15
N ALA A 9 -45.76 38.05 -3.34
CA ALA A 9 -44.65 37.21 -3.74
C ALA A 9 -44.07 36.51 -2.51
N ALA A 10 -44.35 35.21 -2.37
CA ALA A 10 -43.77 34.36 -1.33
C ALA A 10 -42.31 34.02 -1.67
N LEU A 11 -41.38 34.46 -0.83
CA LEU A 11 -39.96 34.17 -0.93
C LEU A 11 -39.68 32.80 -0.28
N THR A 12 -39.55 31.74 -1.07
CA THR A 12 -39.15 30.42 -0.57
C THR A 12 -37.62 30.37 -0.42
N GLY A 13 -37.14 30.54 0.80
CA GLY A 13 -35.73 30.32 1.16
C GLY A 13 -35.39 28.83 1.08
N LEU A 14 -34.58 28.44 0.09
CA LEU A 14 -34.07 27.08 -0.05
C LEU A 14 -32.91 26.88 0.93
N LEU A 15 -33.19 26.26 2.07
CA LEU A 15 -32.17 25.87 3.04
C LEU A 15 -31.42 24.64 2.49
N ALA A 16 -30.29 24.87 1.82
CA ALA A 16 -29.43 23.80 1.34
C ALA A 16 -28.73 23.12 2.53
N TRP A 17 -29.15 21.91 2.86
CA TRP A 17 -28.42 21.04 3.78
C TRP A 17 -27.08 20.69 3.13
N ARG A 18 -25.99 21.23 3.67
CA ARG A 18 -24.65 20.76 3.32
C ARG A 18 -24.45 19.41 4.01
N PHE A 19 -24.46 18.34 3.23
CA PHE A 19 -23.85 17.09 3.67
C PHE A 19 -22.34 17.28 3.60
N ASP A 20 -21.68 17.43 4.75
CA ASP A 20 -20.24 17.21 4.84
C ASP A 20 -20.00 15.74 4.48
N ALA A 21 -19.49 15.50 3.28
CA ALA A 21 -18.96 14.20 2.91
C ALA A 21 -17.79 13.94 3.86
N ALA A 22 -17.99 13.07 4.84
CA ALA A 22 -16.90 12.61 5.70
C ALA A 22 -15.77 12.11 4.81
N ALA A 23 -14.63 12.81 4.82
CA ALA A 23 -13.45 12.35 4.13
C ALA A 23 -13.15 10.93 4.62
N ALA A 24 -13.17 9.96 3.71
CA ALA A 24 -12.78 8.60 4.04
C ALA A 24 -11.37 8.66 4.62
N THR A 25 -11.22 8.32 5.90
CA THR A 25 -9.92 8.25 6.56
C THR A 25 -9.10 7.18 5.85
N THR A 26 -8.17 7.62 5.01
CA THR A 26 -7.28 6.69 4.29
C THR A 26 -6.38 6.04 5.33
N ILE A 27 -6.54 4.74 5.54
CA ILE A 27 -5.76 3.99 6.50
C ILE A 27 -4.36 3.79 5.91
N HIS A 28 -3.42 4.61 6.36
CA HIS A 28 -2.02 4.48 5.96
C HIS A 28 -1.29 3.42 6.78
N ARG A 29 -0.48 2.63 6.09
CA ARG A 29 0.49 1.69 6.69
C ARG A 29 1.44 2.46 7.58
N ALA A 30 1.80 1.88 8.71
CA ALA A 30 2.89 2.44 9.51
C ALA A 30 4.20 1.76 9.08
N ARG A 31 5.14 2.56 8.59
CA ARG A 31 6.50 2.15 8.26
C ARG A 31 7.45 2.81 9.25
N GLY A 32 8.26 2.02 9.96
CA GLY A 32 9.21 2.58 10.92
C GLY A 32 9.88 1.54 11.81
N SER A 33 10.58 2.01 12.84
CA SER A 33 11.23 1.16 13.84
C SER A 33 10.27 0.76 14.95
N ILE A 34 10.35 -0.49 15.40
CA ILE A 34 9.71 -0.92 16.64
C ILE A 34 10.34 -0.17 17.81
N LEU A 35 9.55 0.62 18.53
CA LEU A 35 9.96 1.25 19.78
C LEU A 35 9.79 0.28 20.95
N SER A 36 8.67 -0.45 20.96
CA SER A 36 8.41 -1.53 21.92
C SER A 36 7.42 -2.54 21.36
N VAL A 37 7.46 -3.77 21.87
CA VAL A 37 6.56 -4.86 21.46
C VAL A 37 6.25 -5.75 22.67
N SER A 38 4.98 -6.13 22.81
CA SER A 38 4.47 -7.13 23.76
C SER A 38 3.45 -8.02 23.03
N PRO A 39 2.98 -9.14 23.63
CA PRO A 39 2.01 -10.01 22.97
C PRO A 39 0.67 -9.31 22.67
N GLN A 40 0.38 -8.17 23.30
CA GLN A 40 -0.86 -7.41 23.14
C GLN A 40 -0.72 -6.19 22.23
N GLN A 41 0.49 -5.67 22.02
CA GLN A 41 0.68 -4.45 21.22
C GLN A 41 2.08 -4.28 20.65
N ILE A 42 2.17 -3.50 19.58
CA ILE A 42 3.40 -3.00 18.99
C ILE A 42 3.35 -1.48 18.90
N VAL A 43 4.44 -0.82 19.27
CA VAL A 43 4.62 0.63 19.12
C VAL A 43 5.69 0.87 18.08
N VAL A 44 5.34 1.64 17.04
CA VAL A 44 6.23 1.89 15.88
C VAL A 44 6.43 3.40 15.72
N SER A 45 7.67 3.82 15.48
CA SER A 45 7.99 5.21 15.13
C SER A 45 7.35 5.60 13.79
N SER A 46 6.82 6.81 13.66
CA SER A 46 6.51 7.42 12.38
C SER A 46 7.77 8.08 11.77
N LEU A 47 7.73 8.35 10.47
CA LEU A 47 8.75 9.13 9.77
C LEU A 47 8.83 10.60 10.25
N THR A 48 7.80 11.10 10.95
CA THR A 48 7.69 12.49 11.45
C THR A 48 8.07 12.65 12.92
N GLY A 49 8.53 11.57 13.58
CA GLY A 49 8.97 11.60 14.99
C GLY A 49 7.91 11.21 16.02
N ASP A 50 6.63 11.12 15.63
CA ASP A 50 5.55 10.60 16.48
C ASP A 50 5.58 9.07 16.55
N SER A 51 4.82 8.46 17.46
CA SER A 51 4.68 7.00 17.54
C SER A 51 3.23 6.55 17.30
N ARG A 52 3.05 5.40 16.66
CA ARG A 52 1.75 4.74 16.51
C ARG A 52 1.74 3.41 17.24
N THR A 53 0.70 3.20 18.03
CA THR A 53 0.47 1.94 18.76
C THR A 53 -0.61 1.14 18.05
N PHE A 54 -0.37 -0.16 17.88
CA PHE A 54 -1.33 -1.11 17.34
C PHE A 54 -1.51 -2.29 18.28
N ALA A 55 -2.76 -2.70 18.49
CA ALA A 55 -3.05 -3.96 19.18
C ALA A 55 -2.63 -5.15 18.31
N ILE A 56 -2.03 -6.14 18.96
CA ILE A 56 -1.77 -7.48 18.41
C ILE A 56 -2.87 -8.40 18.93
N THR A 57 -3.45 -9.19 18.02
CA THR A 57 -4.45 -10.19 18.36
C THR A 57 -4.03 -11.56 17.83
N PRO A 58 -4.71 -12.65 18.23
CA PRO A 58 -4.47 -13.96 17.65
C PRO A 58 -4.70 -14.04 16.12
N GLN A 59 -5.32 -13.02 15.51
CA GLN A 59 -5.55 -12.93 14.06
C GLN A 59 -4.48 -12.10 13.34
N THR A 60 -3.60 -11.41 14.07
CA THR A 60 -2.48 -10.67 13.47
C THR A 60 -1.57 -11.64 12.73
N ARG A 61 -1.37 -11.39 11.44
CA ARG A 61 -0.48 -12.20 10.60
C ARG A 61 0.92 -11.61 10.59
N TYR A 62 1.91 -12.49 10.47
CA TYR A 62 3.31 -12.11 10.38
C TYR A 62 3.89 -12.58 9.05
N ALA A 63 4.66 -11.72 8.40
CA ALA A 63 5.35 -12.04 7.17
C ALA A 63 6.79 -11.57 7.23
N THR A 64 7.69 -12.39 6.72
CA THR A 64 9.06 -11.96 6.48
C THR A 64 9.20 -11.39 5.08
N GLU A 65 10.21 -10.55 4.86
CA GLU A 65 10.68 -10.13 3.55
C GLU A 65 12.15 -10.49 3.40
N ARG A 66 12.50 -11.20 2.33
CA ARG A 66 13.88 -11.52 2.00
C ARG A 66 14.28 -10.93 0.67
N LYS A 67 15.54 -10.55 0.54
CA LYS A 67 16.07 -9.95 -0.68
C LYS A 67 16.13 -10.99 -1.81
N LEU A 68 15.80 -10.53 -3.01
CA LEU A 68 15.98 -11.26 -4.26
C LEU A 68 16.86 -10.47 -5.22
N ALA A 69 17.43 -11.19 -6.19
CA ALA A 69 18.00 -10.58 -7.37
C ALA A 69 16.89 -10.25 -8.38
N LEU A 70 17.12 -9.23 -9.22
CA LEU A 70 16.21 -8.86 -10.30
C LEU A 70 15.93 -10.04 -11.26
N SER A 71 16.94 -10.89 -11.48
CA SER A 71 16.83 -12.12 -12.26
C SER A 71 15.85 -13.16 -11.68
N ALA A 72 15.32 -12.97 -10.47
CA ALA A 72 14.23 -13.79 -9.95
C ALA A 72 12.87 -13.44 -10.57
N ILE A 73 12.75 -12.28 -11.23
CA ILE A 73 11.58 -11.89 -12.00
C ILE A 73 11.70 -12.52 -13.39
N GLN A 74 10.76 -13.38 -13.72
CA GLN A 74 10.70 -14.10 -14.99
C GLN A 74 9.33 -13.88 -15.63
N PRO A 75 9.19 -14.09 -16.96
CA PRO A 75 7.89 -14.23 -17.57
C PRO A 75 7.03 -15.26 -16.82
N GLY A 76 5.80 -14.89 -16.48
CA GLY A 76 4.87 -15.69 -15.67
C GLY A 76 4.98 -15.48 -14.15
N SER A 77 6.02 -14.80 -13.65
CA SER A 77 6.10 -14.40 -12.23
C SER A 77 4.89 -13.55 -11.86
N TYR A 78 4.29 -13.82 -10.69
CA TYR A 78 3.30 -12.93 -10.10
C TYR A 78 4.02 -11.96 -9.16
N ILE A 79 3.88 -10.67 -9.44
CA ILE A 79 4.58 -9.62 -8.69
C ILE A 79 3.60 -8.57 -8.16
N GLY A 80 4.03 -7.85 -7.14
CA GLY A 80 3.48 -6.56 -6.75
C GLY A 80 4.56 -5.51 -6.90
N SER A 81 4.27 -4.39 -7.55
CA SER A 81 5.22 -3.29 -7.68
C SER A 81 4.61 -1.99 -7.19
N ALA A 82 5.23 -1.43 -6.15
CA ALA A 82 4.98 -0.06 -5.72
C ALA A 82 5.76 0.87 -6.66
N ALA A 83 5.08 1.82 -7.29
CA ALA A 83 5.67 2.66 -8.32
C ALA A 83 5.07 4.06 -8.35
N ILE A 84 5.83 5.02 -8.86
CA ILE A 84 5.37 6.39 -9.14
C ILE A 84 5.23 6.60 -10.65
N PRO A 85 4.45 7.61 -11.10
CA PRO A 85 4.40 7.98 -12.51
C PRO A 85 5.80 8.23 -13.08
N GLY A 86 6.11 7.60 -14.21
CA GLY A 86 7.32 7.80 -15.00
C GLY A 86 7.07 8.63 -16.25
N GLY A 87 8.05 8.63 -17.16
CA GLY A 87 7.92 9.28 -18.47
C GLY A 87 7.01 8.50 -19.42
N ASN A 88 6.36 9.19 -20.35
CA ASN A 88 5.60 8.59 -21.46
C ASN A 88 4.51 7.58 -21.03
N GLY A 89 3.85 7.82 -19.89
CA GLY A 89 2.78 6.95 -19.39
C GLY A 89 3.26 5.63 -18.76
N THR A 90 4.57 5.47 -18.52
CA THR A 90 5.13 4.34 -17.77
C THR A 90 5.06 4.59 -16.26
N LEU A 91 5.33 3.55 -15.47
CA LEU A 91 5.56 3.64 -14.04
C LEU A 91 7.04 3.38 -13.73
N THR A 92 7.58 4.04 -12.71
CA THR A 92 8.93 3.80 -12.19
C THR A 92 8.84 3.08 -10.84
N ALA A 93 9.36 1.85 -10.76
CA ALA A 93 9.29 1.03 -9.57
C ALA A 93 10.16 1.60 -8.44
N LEU A 94 9.53 1.76 -7.28
CA LEU A 94 10.18 2.00 -5.99
C LEU A 94 10.54 0.69 -5.29
N GLU A 95 9.75 -0.36 -5.53
CA GLU A 95 9.93 -1.71 -5.01
C GLU A 95 9.28 -2.72 -5.96
N VAL A 96 9.81 -3.95 -6.00
CA VAL A 96 9.09 -5.11 -6.53
C VAL A 96 9.08 -6.28 -5.53
N THR A 97 7.89 -6.73 -5.16
CA THR A 97 7.67 -7.98 -4.43
C THR A 97 7.40 -9.12 -5.41
N VAL A 98 8.16 -10.19 -5.35
CA VAL A 98 7.92 -11.44 -6.10
C VAL A 98 7.18 -12.41 -5.19
N PHE A 99 5.92 -12.70 -5.51
CA PHE A 99 5.09 -13.58 -4.70
C PHE A 99 5.39 -15.05 -4.98
N PRO A 100 5.36 -15.92 -3.95
CA PRO A 100 5.39 -17.36 -4.17
C PRO A 100 4.14 -17.80 -4.96
N PRO A 101 4.18 -18.95 -5.68
CA PRO A 101 3.05 -19.43 -6.47
C PRO A 101 1.74 -19.58 -5.68
N SER A 102 1.82 -19.94 -4.39
CA SER A 102 0.67 -20.05 -3.48
C SER A 102 -0.06 -18.73 -3.22
N MET A 103 0.57 -17.60 -3.54
CA MET A 103 0.00 -16.25 -3.40
C MET A 103 -0.36 -15.61 -4.74
N LYS A 104 -0.37 -16.37 -5.85
CA LYS A 104 -0.80 -15.84 -7.14
C LYS A 104 -2.23 -15.31 -7.05
N GLY A 105 -2.45 -14.11 -7.58
CA GLY A 105 -3.73 -13.39 -7.51
C GLY A 105 -3.93 -12.57 -6.21
N ALA A 106 -3.00 -12.64 -5.25
CA ALA A 106 -3.09 -11.84 -4.02
C ALA A 106 -3.12 -10.35 -4.34
N GLY A 107 -4.22 -9.69 -3.96
CA GLY A 107 -4.42 -8.25 -4.14
C GLY A 107 -4.28 -7.77 -5.58
N GLU A 108 -4.60 -8.62 -6.56
CA GLU A 108 -4.46 -8.33 -7.99
C GLU A 108 -5.12 -7.00 -8.37
N GLY A 109 -4.50 -6.27 -9.29
CA GLY A 109 -5.02 -5.03 -9.84
C GLY A 109 -4.04 -3.87 -9.75
N HIS A 110 -4.56 -2.68 -10.04
CA HIS A 110 -3.83 -1.42 -9.92
C HIS A 110 -4.65 -0.44 -9.08
N ARG A 111 -4.00 0.16 -8.09
CA ARG A 111 -4.66 1.03 -7.10
C ARG A 111 -3.64 1.96 -6.45
N ASP A 112 -4.15 3.03 -5.84
CA ASP A 112 -3.33 3.95 -5.06
C ASP A 112 -2.57 3.24 -3.95
N TRP A 113 -1.39 3.79 -3.65
CA TRP A 113 -0.50 3.27 -2.62
C TRP A 113 0.11 4.41 -1.81
N ASP A 114 0.72 4.05 -0.69
CA ASP A 114 1.18 4.98 0.34
C ASP A 114 2.70 4.89 0.57
N LEU A 115 3.48 4.45 -0.42
CA LEU A 115 4.93 4.39 -0.30
C LEU A 115 5.59 5.74 -0.64
N ALA A 116 5.00 6.51 -1.56
CA ALA A 116 5.45 7.86 -1.91
C ALA A 116 4.26 8.71 -2.40
N PRO A 117 4.39 10.04 -2.48
CA PRO A 117 3.38 10.89 -3.10
C PRO A 117 3.03 10.38 -4.51
N HIS A 118 1.73 10.24 -4.78
CA HIS A 118 1.21 9.71 -6.04
C HIS A 118 1.68 8.28 -6.39
N SER A 119 2.17 7.52 -5.40
CA SER A 119 2.53 6.12 -5.63
C SER A 119 1.30 5.26 -5.84
N SER A 120 1.48 4.21 -6.62
CA SER A 120 0.49 3.18 -6.92
C SER A 120 1.08 1.80 -6.65
N MET A 121 0.23 0.80 -6.51
CA MET A 121 0.61 -0.60 -6.41
C MET A 121 -0.03 -1.36 -7.56
N THR A 122 0.80 -2.01 -8.36
CA THR A 122 0.37 -2.91 -9.43
C THR A 122 0.69 -4.36 -9.05
N ASN A 123 -0.35 -5.17 -8.86
CA ASN A 123 -0.21 -6.61 -8.64
C ASN A 123 -0.72 -7.36 -9.87
N GLY A 124 0.12 -8.21 -10.45
CA GLY A 124 -0.20 -8.91 -11.68
C GLY A 124 0.87 -9.90 -12.13
N THR A 125 0.65 -10.49 -13.31
CA THR A 125 1.57 -11.44 -13.92
C THR A 125 2.50 -10.72 -14.89
N VAL A 126 3.80 -11.01 -14.81
CA VAL A 126 4.79 -10.51 -15.77
C VAL A 126 4.59 -11.22 -17.10
N GLY A 127 4.32 -10.46 -18.16
CA GLY A 127 4.26 -10.94 -19.53
C GLY A 127 5.62 -10.83 -20.19
N ALA A 128 5.82 -9.76 -20.97
CA ALA A 128 7.10 -9.45 -21.59
C ALA A 128 8.07 -8.80 -20.58
N LEU A 129 9.34 -9.20 -20.67
CA LEU A 129 10.46 -8.59 -19.95
C LEU A 129 11.48 -8.12 -21.00
N LYS A 130 11.87 -6.84 -20.93
CA LYS A 130 12.85 -6.25 -21.84
C LYS A 130 13.91 -5.49 -21.05
N GLN A 131 15.18 -5.74 -21.35
CA GLN A 131 16.28 -4.95 -20.81
C GLN A 131 16.44 -3.65 -21.64
N ALA A 132 16.30 -2.49 -21.00
CA ALA A 132 16.52 -1.18 -21.61
C ALA A 132 16.73 -0.10 -20.53
N ASN A 133 17.99 0.34 -20.29
CA ASN A 133 18.36 1.34 -19.26
C ASN A 133 17.62 1.15 -17.91
N GLY A 134 17.61 -0.10 -17.44
CA GLY A 134 16.66 -0.64 -16.45
C GLY A 134 15.92 -1.84 -17.05
N ASP A 135 15.21 -2.61 -16.23
CA ASP A 135 14.34 -3.69 -16.75
C ASP A 135 12.93 -3.14 -16.92
N VAL A 136 12.35 -3.34 -18.10
CA VAL A 136 10.97 -2.95 -18.42
C VAL A 136 10.09 -4.19 -18.32
N LEU A 137 9.16 -4.15 -17.38
CA LEU A 137 8.18 -5.20 -17.12
C LEU A 137 6.82 -4.80 -17.69
N THR A 138 6.24 -5.65 -18.53
CA THR A 138 4.81 -5.57 -18.84
C THR A 138 4.05 -6.44 -17.84
N VAL A 139 3.24 -5.81 -16.98
CA VAL A 139 2.50 -6.50 -15.92
C VAL A 139 1.01 -6.49 -16.25
N THR A 140 0.42 -7.67 -16.38
CA THR A 140 -1.00 -7.88 -16.73
C THR A 140 -1.82 -8.30 -15.52
N TYR A 141 -3.05 -7.84 -15.45
CA TYR A 141 -4.05 -8.21 -14.44
C TYR A 141 -5.45 -8.11 -15.06
N HIS A 142 -6.49 -8.64 -14.42
CA HIS A 142 -7.84 -8.69 -15.01
C HIS A 142 -8.38 -7.34 -15.52
N GLY A 143 -7.97 -6.24 -14.89
CA GLY A 143 -8.41 -4.88 -15.23
C GLY A 143 -7.50 -4.11 -16.20
N GLY A 144 -6.39 -4.69 -16.68
CA GLY A 144 -5.52 -3.99 -17.62
C GLY A 144 -4.05 -4.41 -17.60
N THR A 145 -3.19 -3.49 -18.00
CA THR A 145 -1.76 -3.70 -18.11
C THR A 145 -1.01 -2.43 -17.72
N GLN A 146 0.11 -2.59 -17.02
CA GLN A 146 1.06 -1.50 -16.75
C GLN A 146 2.42 -1.82 -17.35
N ILE A 147 3.10 -0.77 -17.81
CA ILE A 147 4.51 -0.82 -18.19
C ILE A 147 5.31 -0.23 -17.04
N ILE A 148 6.12 -1.06 -16.39
CA ILE A 148 6.88 -0.69 -15.20
C ILE A 148 8.36 -0.76 -15.53
N VAL A 149 9.05 0.37 -15.43
CA VAL A 149 10.50 0.47 -15.46
C VAL A 149 11.03 0.16 -14.07
N VAL A 150 11.99 -0.74 -13.97
CA VAL A 150 12.69 -1.11 -12.74
C VAL A 150 14.11 -0.56 -12.81
N PRO A 151 14.38 0.61 -12.18
CA PRO A 151 15.72 1.17 -12.11
C PRO A 151 16.73 0.22 -11.44
N PRO A 152 18.02 0.34 -11.77
CA PRO A 152 19.07 -0.30 -10.99
C PRO A 152 18.98 0.09 -9.51
N GLY A 153 19.09 -0.91 -8.63
CA GLY A 153 19.03 -0.70 -7.18
C GLY A 153 17.62 -0.73 -6.57
N THR A 154 16.55 -0.86 -7.38
CA THR A 154 15.20 -1.10 -6.86
C THR A 154 15.20 -2.35 -5.97
N PRO A 155 14.71 -2.27 -4.72
CA PRO A 155 14.55 -3.43 -3.86
C PRO A 155 13.63 -4.47 -4.50
N ILE A 156 14.15 -5.68 -4.64
CA ILE A 156 13.38 -6.85 -5.05
C ILE A 156 13.29 -7.78 -3.83
N VAL A 157 12.07 -8.08 -3.39
CA VAL A 157 11.84 -8.88 -2.18
C VAL A 157 10.88 -10.03 -2.44
N ALA A 158 10.91 -11.05 -1.60
CA ALA A 158 9.90 -12.09 -1.56
C ALA A 158 9.32 -12.23 -0.14
N PRO A 159 8.00 -12.38 -0.01
CA PRO A 159 7.39 -12.62 1.29
C PRO A 159 7.59 -14.08 1.71
N GLY A 160 7.83 -14.28 3.01
CA GLY A 160 7.89 -15.59 3.65
C GLY A 160 7.01 -15.65 4.91
N PRO A 161 6.89 -16.84 5.53
CA PRO A 161 6.20 -16.98 6.80
C PRO A 161 6.95 -16.23 7.91
N GLY A 162 6.24 -15.40 8.69
CA GLY A 162 6.78 -14.73 9.87
C GLY A 162 6.18 -15.24 11.18
N ASN A 163 6.73 -14.77 12.29
CA ASN A 163 6.23 -15.02 13.63
C ASN A 163 6.45 -13.81 14.55
N TYR A 164 5.77 -13.81 15.69
CA TYR A 164 5.88 -12.77 16.70
C TYR A 164 7.27 -12.76 17.38
N ASP A 165 7.84 -13.94 17.65
CA ASP A 165 9.06 -14.09 18.46
C ASP A 165 10.31 -13.45 17.83
N ALA A 166 10.27 -13.25 16.51
CA ALA A 166 11.32 -12.55 15.78
C ALA A 166 11.31 -11.03 16.01
N LEU A 167 10.21 -10.44 16.51
CA LEU A 167 10.07 -8.99 16.65
C LEU A 167 10.87 -8.48 17.85
N GLN A 168 11.72 -7.49 17.62
CA GLN A 168 12.55 -6.85 18.63
C GLN A 168 12.55 -5.33 18.46
N PRO A 169 12.67 -4.55 19.56
CA PRO A 169 12.91 -3.12 19.48
C PRO A 169 14.07 -2.78 18.53
N GLY A 170 13.92 -1.72 17.74
CA GLY A 170 14.86 -1.27 16.73
C GLY A 170 14.59 -1.78 15.32
N MET A 171 13.96 -2.96 15.16
CA MET A 171 13.66 -3.54 13.85
C MET A 171 12.77 -2.63 13.00
N LYS A 172 13.05 -2.55 11.70
CA LYS A 172 12.18 -1.85 10.74
C LYS A 172 11.04 -2.77 10.31
N VAL A 173 9.81 -2.26 10.37
CA VAL A 173 8.59 -3.00 10.06
C VAL A 173 7.64 -2.19 9.19
N ILE A 174 6.70 -2.90 8.55
CA ILE A 174 5.49 -2.36 7.97
C ILE A 174 4.31 -2.96 8.74
N VAL A 175 3.55 -2.13 9.44
CA VAL A 175 2.26 -2.52 10.04
C VAL A 175 1.15 -2.16 9.08
N PHE A 176 0.42 -3.19 8.63
CA PHE A 176 -0.81 -3.08 7.87
C PHE A 176 -1.98 -3.05 8.86
N PRO A 177 -2.65 -1.90 9.06
CA PRO A 177 -3.74 -1.83 10.01
C PRO A 177 -4.98 -2.53 9.47
N SER A 178 -5.83 -3.03 10.36
CA SER A 178 -7.10 -3.65 9.99
C SER A 178 -8.04 -2.60 9.39
N PRO A 179 -8.72 -2.92 8.27
CA PRO A 179 -9.74 -2.03 7.72
C PRO A 179 -10.98 -1.90 8.62
N LYS A 180 -11.18 -2.84 9.56
CA LYS A 180 -12.28 -2.79 10.54
C LYS A 180 -11.94 -1.92 11.74
N ASP A 181 -10.66 -1.90 12.13
CA ASP A 181 -10.14 -1.06 13.21
C ASP A 181 -8.67 -0.68 12.92
N PRO A 182 -8.39 0.57 12.51
CA PRO A 182 -7.03 1.03 12.21
C PRO A 182 -6.06 1.01 13.41
N LYS A 183 -6.54 0.73 14.62
CA LYS A 183 -5.72 0.53 15.82
C LYS A 183 -5.29 -0.92 16.02
N VAL A 184 -5.76 -1.85 15.20
CA VAL A 184 -5.37 -3.28 15.25
C VAL A 184 -4.44 -3.59 14.08
N ALA A 185 -3.35 -4.32 14.34
CA ALA A 185 -2.49 -4.83 13.29
C ALA A 185 -3.12 -6.05 12.62
N ASP A 186 -3.51 -5.93 11.34
CA ASP A 186 -3.94 -7.09 10.54
C ASP A 186 -2.73 -7.91 10.07
N ARG A 187 -1.66 -7.23 9.66
CA ARG A 187 -0.40 -7.87 9.28
C ARG A 187 0.81 -7.03 9.70
N ILE A 188 1.86 -7.69 10.17
CA ILE A 188 3.17 -7.09 10.44
C ILE A 188 4.18 -7.75 9.51
N ALA A 189 4.86 -6.95 8.68
CA ALA A 189 5.94 -7.39 7.80
C ALA A 189 7.28 -6.85 8.28
N TYR A 190 8.33 -7.68 8.24
CA TYR A 190 9.69 -7.33 8.67
C TYR A 190 10.71 -8.06 7.81
N GLY A 191 11.91 -7.50 7.66
CA GLY A 191 12.95 -8.12 6.83
C GLY A 191 13.73 -9.22 7.55
N GLU A 192 14.13 -10.25 6.81
CA GLU A 192 15.11 -11.24 7.25
C GLU A 192 16.53 -10.67 7.17
N ASP A 193 17.45 -11.18 7.99
CA ASP A 193 18.89 -10.91 7.91
C ASP A 193 19.26 -9.41 7.88
N GLY A 194 18.51 -8.59 8.63
CA GLY A 194 18.73 -7.15 8.70
C GLY A 194 18.26 -6.36 7.48
N LEU A 195 17.55 -7.00 6.55
CA LEU A 195 16.85 -6.30 5.48
C LEU A 195 15.87 -5.29 6.09
N THR A 196 15.91 -4.07 5.57
CA THR A 196 14.88 -3.07 5.88
C THR A 196 13.77 -3.20 4.85
N PRO A 197 12.53 -3.54 5.25
CA PRO A 197 11.36 -3.43 4.38
C PRO A 197 11.25 -2.00 3.86
N PRO A 198 10.60 -1.75 2.72
CA PRO A 198 10.52 -0.38 2.20
C PRO A 198 9.87 0.57 3.21
N GLN A 199 10.36 1.80 3.25
CA GLN A 199 10.02 2.80 4.26
C GLN A 199 9.38 4.02 3.61
#